data_AF-A0A1A9I8Y9-F1
#
_entry.id   AF-A0A1A9I8Y9-F1
#
_cell.length_a   1.000
_cell.length_b   1.000
_cell.length_c   1.000
_cell.angle_alpha   90.00
_cell.angle_beta   90.00
_cell.angle_gamma   90.00
#
_symmetry.space_group_name_H-M   'P 1'
#
loop_
_entity.id
_entity.type
_entity.pdbx_description
1 polymer ?
#
loop_
_entity_poly.entity_id
_entity_poly.type
_entity_poly.pdbx_seq_one_letter_code
_entity_poly.pdbx_strand_id
1 'polypeptide(L)'
;MGDWLLNAARQLKLTKASLNVLQASFNPTELNILPLTLNAKTLKGIIDKELVANGFDIDFITEANIEFQFPDPKIYRTTIYCFPYLIDKDGRRYDSGRLIAEGLEPNFDPFDEVNICPTKRKATIIDKIKNLFG
;
A
#
# COMPACT_ATOMS: atom_id res chain seq x y z
N MET A 1 3.04 5.34 1.63
CA MET A 1 2.06 4.42 0.98
C MET A 1 1.22 5.16 -0.06
N GLY A 2 0.65 6.33 0.27
CA GLY A 2 -0.23 7.09 -0.62
C GLY A 2 0.40 7.43 -1.98
N ASP A 3 1.65 7.89 -2.00
CA ASP A 3 2.35 8.27 -3.24
C ASP A 3 2.52 7.09 -4.21
N TRP A 4 2.99 5.96 -3.68
CA TRP A 4 3.15 4.71 -4.42
C TRP A 4 1.82 4.21 -4.98
N LEU A 5 0.77 4.21 -4.16
CA LEU A 5 -0.54 3.74 -4.57
C LEU A 5 -1.15 4.65 -5.65
N LEU A 6 -1.02 5.96 -5.49
CA LEU A 6 -1.54 6.95 -6.43
C LEU A 6 -0.82 6.88 -7.78
N ASN A 7 0.51 6.82 -7.78
CA ASN A 7 1.29 6.70 -9.02
C ASN A 7 0.97 5.38 -9.74
N ALA A 8 0.84 4.27 -9.00
CA ALA A 8 0.52 2.98 -9.60
C ALA A 8 -0.88 2.97 -10.19
N ALA A 9 -1.87 3.51 -9.46
CA ALA A 9 -3.23 3.66 -9.93
C ALA A 9 -3.33 4.51 -11.20
N ARG A 10 -2.57 5.62 -11.28
CA ARG A 10 -2.52 6.48 -12.47
C ARG A 10 -1.99 5.74 -13.69
N GLN A 11 -0.86 5.04 -13.56
CA GLN A 11 -0.28 4.30 -14.68
C GLN A 11 -1.18 3.15 -15.15
N LEU A 12 -1.80 2.44 -14.22
CA LEU A 12 -2.75 1.36 -14.50
C LEU A 12 -4.15 1.87 -14.87
N LYS A 13 -4.38 3.20 -14.86
CA LYS A 13 -5.67 3.86 -15.15
C LYS A 13 -6.81 3.34 -14.27
N LEU A 14 -6.52 3.05 -13.00
CA LEU A 14 -7.48 2.55 -12.03
C LEU A 14 -8.36 3.69 -11.50
N THR A 15 -9.66 3.44 -11.43
CA THR A 15 -10.61 4.26 -10.67
C THR A 15 -10.91 3.67 -9.29
N LYS A 16 -10.60 2.38 -9.09
CA LYS A 16 -10.80 1.63 -7.87
C LYS A 16 -9.68 0.60 -7.67
N ALA A 17 -9.39 0.30 -6.41
CA ALA A 17 -8.57 -0.82 -5.97
C ALA A 17 -9.05 -1.26 -4.58
N SER A 18 -8.59 -2.41 -4.10
CA SER A 18 -8.79 -2.82 -2.71
C SER A 18 -7.53 -3.40 -2.10
N LEU A 19 -7.44 -3.33 -0.78
CA LEU A 19 -6.43 -4.01 0.03
C LEU A 19 -7.15 -4.96 0.98
N ASN A 20 -6.81 -6.23 0.91
CA ASN A 20 -7.04 -7.16 2.00
C ASN A 20 -5.89 -7.03 3.00
N VAL A 21 -6.19 -6.50 4.18
CA VAL A 21 -5.21 -6.20 5.22
C VAL A 21 -4.67 -7.47 5.88
N LEU A 22 -5.51 -8.49 6.07
CA LEU A 22 -5.10 -9.74 6.73
C LEU A 22 -4.15 -10.55 5.85
N GLN A 23 -4.38 -10.57 4.54
CA GLN A 23 -3.50 -11.19 3.54
C GLN A 23 -2.36 -10.27 3.07
N ALA A 24 -2.38 -8.98 3.44
CA ALA A 24 -1.49 -7.94 2.93
C ALA A 24 -1.40 -7.93 1.39
N SER A 25 -2.55 -8.08 0.72
CA SER A 25 -2.64 -8.21 -0.73
C SER A 25 -3.61 -7.21 -1.34
N PHE A 26 -3.22 -6.65 -2.48
CA PHE A 26 -4.02 -5.70 -3.24
C PHE A 26 -4.71 -6.37 -4.42
N ASN A 27 -5.86 -5.79 -4.77
CA ASN A 27 -6.57 -6.03 -6.02
C ASN A 27 -6.70 -4.69 -6.78
N PRO A 28 -6.26 -4.59 -8.05
CA PRO A 28 -5.72 -5.68 -8.88
C PRO A 28 -4.31 -6.09 -8.46
N THR A 29 -3.86 -7.27 -8.91
CA THR A 29 -2.66 -7.92 -8.37
C THR A 29 -1.36 -7.18 -8.70
N GLU A 30 -1.37 -6.37 -9.75
CA GLU A 30 -0.28 -5.48 -10.18
C GLU A 30 0.09 -4.47 -9.08
N LEU A 31 -0.84 -4.14 -8.17
CA LEU A 31 -0.55 -3.29 -7.02
C LEU A 31 0.22 -4.00 -5.89
N ASN A 32 0.49 -5.30 -6.00
CA ASN A 32 1.31 -6.04 -5.03
C ASN A 32 2.83 -5.76 -5.17
N ILE A 33 3.19 -4.52 -5.43
CA ILE A 33 4.57 -4.05 -5.40
C ILE A 33 5.10 -4.02 -3.97
N LEU A 34 6.41 -4.21 -3.81
CA LEU A 34 7.06 -4.35 -2.51
C LEU A 34 6.76 -3.17 -1.55
N PRO A 35 6.80 -1.89 -1.97
CA PRO A 35 6.52 -0.78 -1.06
C PRO A 35 5.10 -0.81 -0.50
N LEU A 36 4.11 -1.22 -1.31
CA LEU A 36 2.72 -1.28 -0.86
C LEU A 36 2.49 -2.48 0.07
N THR A 37 2.98 -3.66 -0.31
CA THR A 37 2.80 -4.89 0.48
C THR A 37 3.54 -4.84 1.83
N LEU A 38 4.72 -4.20 1.90
CA LEU A 38 5.42 -3.99 3.17
C LEU A 38 4.60 -3.14 4.15
N ASN A 39 4.06 -2.02 3.67
CA ASN A 39 3.19 -1.17 4.50
C ASN A 39 1.85 -1.86 4.83
N ALA A 40 1.33 -2.72 3.96
CA ALA A 40 0.12 -3.50 4.26
C ALA A 40 0.37 -4.53 5.39
N LYS A 41 1.53 -5.20 5.41
CA LYS A 41 1.90 -6.15 6.46
C LYS A 41 1.94 -5.50 7.85
N THR A 42 2.31 -4.23 7.96
CA THR A 42 2.33 -3.54 9.25
C THR A 42 0.92 -3.31 9.81
N LEU A 43 -0.10 -3.19 8.96
CA LEU A 43 -1.48 -2.96 9.38
C LEU A 43 -2.07 -4.17 10.12
N LYS A 44 -1.84 -5.39 9.63
CA LYS A 44 -2.24 -6.60 10.37
C LYS A 44 -1.62 -6.63 11.77
N GLY A 45 -0.33 -6.32 11.87
CA GLY A 45 0.36 -6.27 13.15
C GLY A 45 -0.19 -5.21 14.12
N ILE A 46 -0.78 -4.13 13.61
CA ILE A 46 -1.49 -3.13 14.42
C ILE A 46 -2.82 -3.72 14.91
N ILE A 47 -3.62 -4.32 14.03
CA ILE A 47 -4.90 -4.97 14.41
C ILE A 47 -4.67 -6.01 15.50
N ASP A 48 -3.71 -6.93 15.31
CA ASP A 48 -3.42 -7.98 16.29
C ASP A 48 -3.05 -7.40 17.66
N LYS A 49 -2.25 -6.33 17.70
CA LYS A 49 -1.85 -5.66 18.95
C LYS A 49 -3.03 -4.98 19.64
N GLU A 50 -3.88 -4.28 18.89
CA GLU A 50 -5.05 -3.62 19.45
C GLU A 50 -6.07 -4.62 20.00
N LEU A 51 -6.27 -5.76 19.33
CA LEU A 51 -7.14 -6.83 19.84
C LEU A 51 -6.64 -7.36 21.18
N VAL A 52 -5.36 -7.75 21.25
CA VAL A 52 -4.75 -8.27 22.49
C VAL A 52 -4.79 -7.24 23.61
N ALA A 53 -4.48 -5.97 23.31
CA ALA A 53 -4.49 -4.89 24.30
C ALA A 53 -5.89 -4.65 24.92
N ASN A 54 -6.95 -4.99 24.19
CA ASN A 54 -8.34 -4.85 24.63
C ASN A 54 -8.98 -6.19 25.06
N GLY A 55 -8.19 -7.27 25.20
CA GLY A 55 -8.66 -8.56 25.69
C GLY A 55 -9.43 -9.41 24.68
N PHE A 56 -9.29 -9.12 23.38
CA PHE A 56 -9.87 -9.93 22.30
C PHE A 56 -8.89 -11.00 21.81
N ASP A 57 -9.44 -12.09 21.30
CA ASP A 57 -8.68 -13.10 20.57
C ASP A 57 -8.14 -12.53 19.24
N ILE A 58 -6.97 -13.00 18.80
CA ILE A 58 -6.35 -12.53 17.55
C ILE A 58 -7.14 -12.91 16.30
N ASP A 59 -8.05 -13.88 16.40
CA ASP A 59 -8.96 -14.33 15.34
C ASP A 59 -10.35 -13.68 15.45
N PHE A 60 -10.53 -12.72 16.36
CA PHE A 60 -11.79 -12.00 16.53
C PHE A 60 -12.21 -11.26 15.26
N ILE A 61 -11.25 -10.71 14.52
CA ILE A 61 -11.48 -10.06 13.21
C ILE A 61 -11.21 -11.07 12.09
N THR A 62 -12.24 -11.39 11.32
CA THR A 62 -12.19 -12.38 10.23
C THR A 62 -11.97 -11.74 8.87
N GLU A 63 -12.36 -10.48 8.69
CA GLU A 63 -12.05 -9.68 7.51
C GLU A 63 -11.56 -8.29 7.89
N ALA A 64 -10.54 -7.81 7.19
CA ALA A 64 -10.07 -6.44 7.28
C ALA A 64 -9.72 -5.95 5.87
N ASN A 65 -10.46 -4.95 5.38
CA ASN A 65 -10.37 -4.50 4.00
C ASN A 65 -10.33 -2.97 3.93
N ILE A 66 -9.68 -2.46 2.88
CA ILE A 66 -9.73 -1.05 2.50
C ILE A 66 -10.09 -0.97 1.03
N GLU A 67 -11.22 -0.35 0.71
CA GLU A 67 -11.57 0.00 -0.67
C GLU A 67 -10.98 1.38 -0.98
N PHE A 68 -10.36 1.51 -2.14
CA PHE A 68 -9.80 2.76 -2.64
C PHE A 68 -10.58 3.26 -3.83
N GLN A 69 -10.79 4.58 -3.89
CA GLN A 69 -11.26 5.26 -5.09
C GLN A 69 -10.28 6.37 -5.46
N PHE A 70 -9.91 6.38 -6.74
CA PHE A 70 -9.01 7.36 -7.32
C PHE A 70 -9.84 8.31 -8.19
N PRO A 71 -9.96 9.60 -7.82
CA PRO A 71 -10.62 10.61 -8.64
C PRO A 71 -9.98 10.72 -10.03
N ASP A 72 -10.73 11.22 -11.02
CA ASP A 72 -10.26 11.34 -12.40
C ASP A 72 -8.89 12.03 -12.47
N PRO A 73 -7.84 11.37 -13.01
CA PRO A 73 -6.49 11.91 -13.08
C PRO A 73 -6.37 13.14 -13.98
N LYS A 74 -7.35 13.41 -14.87
CA LYS A 74 -7.40 14.62 -15.70
C LYS A 74 -7.57 15.90 -14.87
N ILE A 75 -8.14 15.76 -13.68
CA ILE A 75 -8.19 16.80 -12.66
C ILE A 75 -7.07 16.43 -11.71
N TYR A 76 -5.86 16.99 -11.87
CA TYR A 76 -4.68 16.70 -11.04
C TYR A 76 -5.03 16.72 -9.54
N ARG A 77 -5.44 15.58 -9.00
CA ARG A 77 -5.82 15.39 -7.62
C ARG A 77 -4.86 14.39 -7.01
N THR A 78 -4.27 14.82 -5.91
CA THR A 78 -3.43 14.04 -5.02
C THR A 78 -4.25 13.10 -4.14
N THR A 79 -5.57 13.24 -4.18
CA THR A 79 -6.51 12.58 -3.28
C THR A 79 -6.75 11.11 -3.59
N ILE A 80 -6.81 10.30 -2.54
CA ILE A 80 -7.28 8.92 -2.51
C ILE A 80 -8.43 8.87 -1.51
N TYR A 81 -9.60 8.37 -1.92
CA TYR A 81 -10.68 8.07 -0.98
C TYR A 81 -10.53 6.64 -0.50
N CYS A 82 -10.49 6.45 0.81
CA CYS A 82 -10.34 5.16 1.46
C CYS A 82 -11.60 4.82 2.25
N PHE A 83 -12.08 3.59 2.14
CA PHE A 83 -13.25 3.09 2.85
C PHE A 83 -12.85 1.82 3.59
N PRO A 84 -12.22 1.93 4.77
CA PRO A 84 -11.84 0.77 5.54
C PRO A 84 -13.06 0.15 6.22
N TYR A 85 -13.07 -1.17 6.32
CA TYR A 85 -14.02 -1.90 7.13
C TYR A 85 -13.41 -3.17 7.71
N LEU A 86 -13.93 -3.56 8.86
CA LEU A 86 -13.64 -4.83 9.52
C LEU A 86 -14.91 -5.67 9.64
N ILE A 87 -14.78 -6.99 9.63
CA ILE A 87 -15.84 -7.93 9.99
C ILE A 87 -15.32 -8.81 11.13
N ASP A 88 -16.08 -8.92 12.22
CA ASP A 88 -15.74 -9.82 13.32
C ASP A 88 -16.25 -11.26 13.09
N LYS A 89 -15.87 -12.16 13.98
CA LYS A 89 -16.28 -13.58 13.96
C LYS A 89 -17.79 -13.80 14.11
N ASP A 90 -18.52 -12.81 14.61
CA ASP A 90 -19.98 -12.83 14.71
C ASP A 90 -20.66 -12.24 13.46
N GLY A 91 -19.87 -11.82 12.46
CA GLY A 91 -20.36 -11.22 11.22
C GLY A 91 -20.73 -9.74 11.33
N ARG A 92 -20.39 -9.06 12.43
CA ARG A 92 -20.66 -7.63 12.58
C ARG A 92 -19.64 -6.83 11.79
N ARG A 93 -20.14 -5.84 11.05
CA ARG A 93 -19.33 -4.92 10.24
C ARG A 93 -19.06 -3.64 11.00
N TYR A 94 -17.80 -3.22 10.99
CA TYR A 94 -17.34 -1.95 11.54
C TYR A 94 -16.74 -1.12 10.40
N ASP A 95 -17.32 0.03 10.10
CA ASP A 95 -16.81 0.97 9.09
C ASP A 95 -16.53 2.35 9.70
N SER A 96 -15.45 3.00 9.27
CA SER A 96 -15.12 4.35 9.72
C SER A 96 -15.69 5.43 8.78
N GLY A 97 -16.57 5.05 7.85
CA GLY A 97 -16.93 5.87 6.69
C GLY A 97 -15.73 6.16 5.77
N ARG A 98 -15.79 7.30 5.07
CA ARG A 98 -14.77 7.71 4.10
C ARG A 98 -13.63 8.46 4.78
N LEU A 99 -12.41 7.98 4.59
CA LEU A 99 -11.17 8.68 4.88
C LEU A 99 -10.60 9.30 3.59
N ILE A 100 -9.86 10.40 3.75
CA ILE A 100 -9.19 11.10 2.65
C ILE A 100 -7.69 11.03 2.93
N ALA A 101 -6.95 10.46 1.97
CA ALA A 101 -5.49 10.44 1.97
C ALA A 101 -4.96 11.21 0.75
N GLU A 102 -3.71 11.65 0.81
CA GLU A 102 -3.07 12.38 -0.28
C GLU A 102 -1.71 11.77 -0.63
N GLY A 103 -1.37 11.75 -1.93
CA GLY A 103 -0.01 11.55 -2.43
C GLY A 103 0.62 12.90 -2.75
N LEU A 104 1.70 13.24 -2.08
CA LEU A 104 2.37 14.55 -2.14
C LEU A 104 3.60 14.53 -3.05
N GLU A 105 4.16 13.35 -3.33
CA GLU A 105 5.35 13.23 -4.16
C GLU A 105 5.06 13.52 -5.65
N PRO A 106 6.04 14.08 -6.37
CA PRO A 106 5.95 14.23 -7.82
C PRO A 106 5.80 12.87 -8.52
N ASN A 107 5.36 12.88 -9.78
CA ASN A 107 5.18 11.65 -10.54
C ASN A 107 6.49 10.85 -10.64
N PHE A 108 6.42 9.57 -10.29
CA PHE A 108 7.50 8.60 -10.47
C PHE A 108 6.97 7.29 -11.01
N ASP A 109 7.86 6.42 -11.45
CA ASP A 109 7.49 5.07 -11.89
C ASP A 109 7.47 4.09 -10.69
N PRO A 110 6.29 3.65 -10.23
CA PRO A 110 6.17 2.74 -9.10
C PRO A 110 6.49 1.29 -9.46
N PHE A 111 6.75 1.00 -10.74
CA PHE A 111 7.15 -0.33 -11.20
C PHE A 111 8.65 -0.40 -11.56
N ASP A 112 9.38 0.72 -11.48
CA ASP A 112 10.82 0.74 -11.68
C ASP A 112 11.55 0.04 -10.51
N GLU A 113 12.32 -1.00 -10.83
CA GLU A 113 13.10 -1.78 -9.87
C GLU A 113 14.05 -0.92 -9.03
N VAL A 114 14.55 0.19 -9.58
CA VAL A 114 15.47 1.11 -8.87
C VAL A 114 14.75 1.84 -7.73
N ASN A 115 13.46 2.16 -7.92
CA ASN A 115 12.62 2.76 -6.88
C ASN A 115 12.17 1.71 -5.86
N ILE A 116 11.96 0.46 -6.30
CA ILE A 116 11.47 -0.64 -5.46
C ILE A 116 12.57 -1.18 -4.53
N CYS A 117 13.80 -1.33 -5.04
CA CYS A 117 14.96 -1.88 -4.32
C CYS A 117 16.24 -1.09 -4.68
N PRO A 118 16.57 -0.01 -3.97
CA PRO A 118 17.72 0.85 -4.29
C PRO A 118 19.08 0.12 -4.28
N THR A 119 19.16 -1.01 -3.56
CA THR A 119 20.37 -1.85 -3.43
C THR A 119 20.72 -2.64 -4.70
N LYS A 120 19.83 -2.70 -5.70
CA LYS A 120 20.08 -3.32 -7.01
C LYS A 120 20.64 -2.34 -8.05
N ARG A 121 21.21 -1.20 -7.65
CA ARG A 121 22.07 -0.44 -8.58
C ARG A 121 23.21 -1.35 -9.03
N LYS A 122 23.12 -1.88 -10.26
CA LYS A 122 24.26 -2.54 -10.93
C LYS A 122 25.41 -1.55 -10.85
N ALA A 123 26.48 -1.94 -10.16
CA ALA A 123 27.71 -1.15 -10.09
C ALA A 123 28.06 -0.67 -11.50
N THR A 124 28.07 0.65 -11.67
CA THR A 124 28.40 1.27 -12.94
C THR A 124 29.87 0.93 -13.25
N ILE A 125 30.28 0.96 -14.53
CA ILE A 125 31.69 0.77 -14.91
C ILE A 125 32.60 1.72 -14.10
N ILE A 126 32.11 2.92 -13.77
CA ILE A 126 32.78 3.91 -12.93
C ILE A 126 33.04 3.40 -11.50
N ASP A 127 32.12 2.67 -10.91
CA ASP A 127 32.27 2.12 -9.55
C ASP A 127 33.27 0.95 -9.52
N LYS A 128 33.37 0.19 -10.62
CA LYS A 128 34.39 -0.85 -10.78
C LYS A 128 35.79 -0.28 -10.96
N ILE A 129 35.93 0.85 -11.67
CA ILE A 129 37.22 1.52 -11.89
C ILE A 129 37.75 2.13 -10.59
N LYS A 130 36.89 2.71 -9.74
CA LYS A 130 37.33 3.27 -8.45
C LYS A 130 37.90 2.22 -7.49
N ASN A 131 37.44 0.98 -7.58
CA ASN A 131 37.97 -0.13 -6.76
C ASN A 131 39.28 -0.74 -7.30
N LEU A 132 39.74 -0.33 -8.49
CA LEU A 132 40.99 -0.81 -9.10
C LEU A 132 42.18 0.13 -8.86
N PHE A 133 41.93 1.37 -8.42
CA PHE A 133 42.95 2.40 -8.19
C PHE A 133 42.92 2.97 -6.77
N GLY A 134 42.30 2.26 -5.82
CA GLY A 134 42.26 2.59 -4.39
C GLY A 134 43.06 1.59 -3.58
#